data_AF-A0A151WYA7-F1
#
_entry.id   AF-A0A151WYA7-F1
#
_cell.length_a   1.000
_cell.length_b   1.000
_cell.length_c   1.000
_cell.angle_alpha   90.00
_cell.angle_beta   90.00
_cell.angle_gamma   90.00
#
_symmetry.space_group_name_H-M   'P 1'
#
loop_
_entity.id
_entity.type
_entity.pdbx_description
1 polymer ?
#
loop_
_entity_poly.entity_id
_entity_poly.type
_entity_poly.pdbx_seq_one_letter_code
_entity_poly.pdbx_strand_id
1 'polypeptide(L)'
;MDFVPHEDEVMDEEINDQHEEMSDQEMSNEDHALSSDSCFDSDMDFDDDSTQVIYRDLNRAQVNAIHTMRKMCCIEFYYTEGQGRYCSSCIVVIRDQFANLRAIRNHDTAIYVMLGEHSCSECRVPLYQIIPCNMCPICTQ
;
A
#
# COMPACT_ATOMS: atom_id res chain seq x y z
N MET A 1 38.18 -4.23 -64.79
CA MET A 1 38.06 -5.69 -64.91
C MET A 1 37.92 -6.22 -63.48
N ASP A 2 36.80 -6.73 -63.00
CA ASP A 2 35.49 -7.00 -63.59
C ASP A 2 34.49 -7.26 -62.44
N PHE A 3 33.25 -6.80 -62.67
CA PHE A 3 31.95 -7.40 -62.35
C PHE A 3 31.50 -7.75 -60.91
N VAL A 4 30.17 -7.60 -60.79
CA VAL A 4 29.28 -7.49 -59.62
C VAL A 4 28.57 -8.86 -59.35
N PRO A 5 27.47 -9.00 -58.57
CA PRO A 5 27.24 -10.06 -57.58
C PRO A 5 26.15 -11.09 -57.98
N HIS A 6 25.82 -12.06 -57.13
CA HIS A 6 24.55 -12.85 -57.14
C HIS A 6 24.46 -13.59 -55.79
N GLU A 7 23.45 -13.37 -54.93
CA GLU A 7 22.01 -13.68 -55.00
C GLU A 7 21.70 -15.20 -55.02
N ASP A 8 20.93 -15.63 -54.01
CA ASP A 8 19.94 -16.72 -53.98
C ASP A 8 19.28 -16.64 -52.58
N GLU A 9 18.12 -15.98 -52.44
CA GLU A 9 16.73 -16.47 -52.68
C GLU A 9 16.17 -17.42 -51.59
N VAL A 10 15.32 -16.80 -50.76
CA VAL A 10 14.04 -17.20 -50.14
C VAL A 10 13.58 -18.68 -50.20
N MET A 11 13.14 -19.21 -49.04
CA MET A 11 11.87 -19.94 -48.96
C MET A 11 11.15 -19.62 -47.64
N ASP A 12 10.00 -18.96 -47.77
CA ASP A 12 8.90 -19.00 -46.82
C ASP A 12 8.20 -20.37 -46.91
N GLU A 13 7.85 -20.96 -45.78
CA GLU A 13 6.82 -22.00 -45.74
C GLU A 13 5.85 -21.67 -44.59
N GLU A 14 4.72 -21.07 -44.99
CA GLU A 14 3.49 -21.03 -44.21
C GLU A 14 2.98 -22.45 -43.97
N ILE A 15 2.65 -22.78 -42.73
CA ILE A 15 1.74 -23.89 -42.42
C ILE A 15 0.50 -23.28 -41.75
N ASN A 16 -0.50 -23.05 -42.59
CA ASN A 16 -1.89 -22.89 -42.23
C ASN A 16 -2.55 -24.27 -42.34
N ASP A 17 -3.29 -24.71 -41.31
CA ASP A 17 -4.61 -25.35 -41.51
C ASP A 17 -5.34 -25.75 -40.20
N GLN A 18 -6.48 -25.07 -40.00
CA GLN A 18 -7.82 -25.60 -39.68
C GLN A 18 -8.02 -26.31 -38.32
N HIS A 19 -8.64 -25.69 -37.30
CA HIS A 19 -10.08 -25.42 -37.06
C HIS A 19 -10.98 -26.65 -36.99
N GLU A 20 -11.52 -26.97 -35.81
CA GLU A 20 -12.91 -27.45 -35.61
C GLU A 20 -13.34 -27.38 -34.12
N GLU A 21 -14.62 -27.04 -33.92
CA GLU A 21 -15.28 -26.52 -32.71
C GLU A 21 -15.94 -27.59 -31.81
N MET A 22 -16.49 -27.08 -30.68
CA MET A 22 -17.66 -27.56 -29.91
C MET A 22 -17.47 -28.66 -28.85
N SER A 23 -17.77 -28.31 -27.59
CA SER A 23 -19.14 -28.50 -27.05
C SER A 23 -19.26 -28.02 -25.60
N ASP A 24 -20.27 -27.19 -25.33
CA ASP A 24 -20.79 -26.87 -24.01
C ASP A 24 -21.23 -28.13 -23.25
N GLN A 25 -20.88 -28.22 -21.98
CA GLN A 25 -21.53 -29.13 -21.05
C GLN A 25 -21.79 -28.39 -19.73
N GLU A 26 -22.92 -27.71 -19.69
CA GLU A 26 -23.58 -27.36 -18.43
C GLU A 26 -24.25 -28.60 -17.81
N MET A 27 -24.41 -28.51 -16.49
CA MET A 27 -25.31 -29.25 -15.59
C MET A 27 -24.65 -30.34 -14.72
N SER A 28 -24.45 -30.02 -13.45
CA SER A 28 -25.23 -30.68 -12.38
C SER A 28 -25.06 -29.95 -11.04
N ASN A 29 -26.19 -29.48 -10.50
CA ASN A 29 -26.36 -29.13 -9.09
C ASN A 29 -25.98 -30.31 -8.20
N GLU A 30 -25.11 -30.11 -7.21
CA GLU A 30 -25.21 -30.80 -5.93
C GLU A 30 -24.85 -29.83 -4.79
N ASP A 31 -25.88 -29.49 -4.01
CA ASP A 31 -25.80 -28.82 -2.73
C ASP A 31 -24.85 -29.57 -1.79
N HIS A 32 -23.64 -29.05 -1.61
CA HIS A 32 -22.86 -29.35 -0.42
C HIS A 32 -22.84 -28.12 0.47
N ALA A 33 -23.85 -28.08 1.33
CA ALA A 33 -23.88 -27.28 2.55
C ALA A 33 -22.62 -27.57 3.38
N LEU A 34 -21.57 -26.78 3.15
CA LEU A 34 -20.42 -26.76 4.03
C LEU A 34 -20.78 -25.94 5.27
N SER A 35 -21.33 -26.70 6.23
CA SER A 35 -21.13 -26.60 7.67
C SER A 35 -20.72 -25.22 8.18
N SER A 36 -21.65 -24.56 8.88
CA SER A 36 -21.41 -23.40 9.73
C SER A 36 -20.13 -23.56 10.53
N ASP A 37 -19.06 -22.91 10.08
CA ASP A 37 -17.80 -22.88 10.79
C ASP A 37 -17.91 -21.85 11.91
N SER A 38 -17.67 -22.37 13.12
CA SER A 38 -17.42 -21.74 14.40
C SER A 38 -17.91 -20.31 14.62
N CYS A 39 -18.79 -20.21 15.61
CA CYS A 39 -18.96 -19.07 16.50
C CYS A 39 -17.60 -18.43 16.87
N PHE A 40 -17.20 -17.41 16.12
CA PHE A 40 -16.17 -16.49 16.54
C PHE A 40 -16.80 -15.52 17.56
N ASP A 41 -16.93 -15.99 18.80
CA ASP A 41 -17.04 -15.08 19.94
C ASP A 41 -15.65 -14.48 20.12
N SER A 42 -15.42 -13.39 19.40
CA SER A 42 -14.31 -12.51 19.74
C SER A 42 -14.76 -11.70 20.94
N ASP A 43 -14.69 -12.32 22.11
CA ASP A 43 -14.52 -11.59 23.36
C ASP A 43 -13.20 -10.83 23.23
N MET A 44 -13.26 -9.70 22.52
CA MET A 44 -12.22 -8.69 22.59
C MET A 44 -12.38 -8.06 23.96
N ASP A 45 -11.79 -8.73 24.95
CA ASP A 45 -11.30 -8.10 26.16
C ASP A 45 -10.44 -6.91 25.71
N PHE A 46 -11.08 -5.73 25.65
CA PHE A 46 -10.40 -4.45 25.67
C PHE A 46 -9.75 -4.36 27.05
N ASP A 47 -8.64 -5.07 27.21
CA ASP A 47 -7.77 -4.94 28.35
C ASP A 47 -7.15 -3.53 28.26
N ASP A 48 -7.74 -2.65 29.07
CA ASP A 48 -7.31 -1.31 29.38
C ASP A 48 -5.98 -1.36 30.16
N ASP A 49 -4.88 -1.79 29.52
CA ASP A 49 -3.54 -1.62 30.08
C ASP A 49 -2.79 -0.52 29.33
N SER A 50 -3.10 0.70 29.77
CA SER A 50 -2.50 1.95 29.35
C SER A 50 -0.95 1.94 29.44
N THR A 51 -0.28 1.96 28.29
CA THR A 51 1.05 2.59 28.20
C THR A 51 1.15 3.52 26.99
N GLN A 52 0.95 4.81 27.25
CA GLN A 52 1.26 5.89 26.33
C GLN A 52 2.38 6.75 26.94
N VAL A 53 3.60 6.63 26.42
CA VAL A 53 4.69 7.59 26.69
C VAL A 53 5.42 7.89 25.37
N ILE A 54 5.52 9.18 25.03
CA ILE A 54 6.24 9.71 23.86
C ILE A 54 7.11 10.89 24.32
N TYR A 55 8.43 10.75 24.26
CA TYR A 55 9.39 11.87 24.39
C TYR A 55 10.55 11.65 23.39
N ARG A 56 11.05 12.73 22.78
CA ARG A 56 12.07 12.69 21.70
C ARG A 56 13.01 13.91 21.79
N ASP A 57 14.12 13.78 22.51
CA ASP A 57 15.22 14.75 22.54
C ASP A 57 16.45 14.16 21.92
N LEU A 58 17.09 14.90 21.00
CA LEU A 58 17.92 14.26 20.02
C LEU A 58 19.17 15.12 19.65
N ASN A 59 20.35 14.69 20.12
CA ASN A 59 21.62 15.44 20.11
C ASN A 59 22.88 14.57 19.80
N ARG A 60 24.09 15.15 19.79
CA ARG A 60 25.33 14.78 19.03
C ARG A 60 25.76 13.31 18.85
N ALA A 61 25.15 12.33 19.49
CA ALA A 61 25.30 10.90 19.17
C ALA A 61 24.01 10.14 18.74
N GLN A 62 22.75 10.62 18.88
CA GLN A 62 21.63 9.95 18.16
C GLN A 62 21.86 10.06 16.65
N VAL A 63 22.26 11.27 16.33
CA VAL A 63 23.28 11.77 15.43
C VAL A 63 24.37 10.83 14.90
N ASN A 64 24.82 9.77 15.58
CA ASN A 64 25.89 8.88 15.08
C ASN A 64 25.45 7.41 14.90
N ALA A 65 24.50 6.91 15.69
CA ALA A 65 24.03 5.51 15.66
C ALA A 65 22.94 5.21 14.60
N ILE A 66 22.59 6.21 13.80
CA ILE A 66 21.78 6.13 12.57
C ILE A 66 22.35 5.13 11.52
N HIS A 67 23.59 4.67 11.71
CA HIS A 67 24.39 4.03 10.66
C HIS A 67 24.18 2.51 10.47
N THR A 68 23.42 1.82 11.34
CA THR A 68 23.18 0.34 11.27
C THR A 68 21.71 -0.06 11.05
N MET A 69 20.76 0.88 11.13
CA MET A 69 19.35 0.63 10.82
C MET A 69 19.00 1.16 9.43
N ARG A 70 18.28 0.35 8.65
CA ARG A 70 17.82 0.74 7.31
C ARG A 70 17.03 2.04 7.40
N LYS A 71 17.35 3.00 6.52
CA LYS A 71 16.55 4.22 6.36
C LYS A 71 15.08 3.81 6.17
N MET A 72 14.19 4.50 6.88
CA MET A 72 12.75 4.30 6.79
C MET A 72 12.12 5.54 6.17
N CYS A 73 11.07 5.33 5.40
CA CYS A 73 10.19 6.34 4.85
C CYS A 73 8.93 6.41 5.73
N CYS A 74 8.49 7.62 6.07
CA CYS A 74 7.19 7.91 6.66
C CYS A 74 6.34 8.57 5.58
N ILE A 75 5.26 7.93 5.18
CA ILE A 75 4.28 8.50 4.25
C ILE A 75 3.06 8.90 5.06
N GLU A 76 2.81 10.19 5.17
CA GLU A 76 1.60 10.71 5.81
C GLU A 76 0.51 10.90 4.76
N PHE A 77 -0.74 10.59 5.12
CA PHE A 77 -1.90 10.85 4.29
C PHE A 77 -3.13 11.18 5.15
N TYR A 78 -3.67 12.39 5.01
CA TYR A 78 -4.81 12.84 5.81
C TYR A 78 -5.57 14.00 5.16
N TYR A 79 -6.78 14.27 5.67
CA TYR A 79 -7.60 15.41 5.29
C TYR A 79 -7.53 16.50 6.36
N THR A 80 -7.59 17.77 5.97
CA THR A 80 -7.51 18.89 6.91
C THR A 80 -8.41 20.05 6.51
N GLU A 81 -9.07 20.63 7.51
CA GLU A 81 -9.64 21.97 7.50
C GLU A 81 -9.19 22.68 8.77
N GLY A 82 -8.59 23.88 8.64
CA GLY A 82 -7.97 24.57 9.77
C GLY A 82 -6.80 23.79 10.39
N GLN A 83 -6.92 23.46 11.68
CA GLN A 83 -5.90 22.73 12.46
C GLN A 83 -6.23 21.23 12.62
N GLY A 84 -7.43 20.80 12.24
CA GLY A 84 -7.85 19.40 12.35
C GLY A 84 -7.15 18.52 11.32
N ARG A 85 -6.85 17.27 11.70
CA ARG A 85 -6.32 16.25 10.78
C ARG A 85 -7.19 15.00 10.89
N TYR A 86 -7.66 14.50 9.76
CA TYR A 86 -8.68 13.45 9.72
C TYR A 86 -8.21 12.29 8.84
N CYS A 87 -8.40 11.05 9.33
CA CYS A 87 -8.22 9.87 8.51
C CYS A 87 -9.37 9.73 7.50
N SER A 88 -9.17 8.90 6.47
CA SER A 88 -10.18 8.64 5.44
C SER A 88 -11.51 8.15 6.02
N SER A 89 -11.50 7.33 7.07
CA SER A 89 -12.72 6.80 7.67
C SER A 89 -13.52 7.89 8.39
N CYS A 90 -12.86 8.72 9.21
CA CYS A 90 -13.54 9.79 9.93
C CYS A 90 -14.07 10.86 8.98
N ILE A 91 -13.29 11.26 7.97
CA ILE A 91 -13.74 12.34 7.09
C ILE A 91 -15.01 11.98 6.31
N VAL A 92 -15.20 10.70 5.95
CA VAL A 92 -16.42 10.25 5.27
C VAL A 92 -17.67 10.49 6.13
N VAL A 93 -17.53 10.39 7.46
CA VAL A 93 -18.64 10.58 8.42
C VAL A 93 -18.93 12.06 8.67
N ILE A 94 -17.89 12.90 8.74
CA ILE A 94 -18.03 14.30 9.18
C ILE A 94 -17.89 15.34 8.06
N ARG A 95 -17.66 14.93 6.80
CA ARG A 95 -17.39 15.83 5.67
C ARG A 95 -18.45 16.93 5.47
N ASP A 96 -19.71 16.65 5.78
CA ASP A 96 -20.82 17.59 5.55
C ASP A 96 -20.79 18.78 6.52
N GLN A 97 -19.94 18.71 7.55
CA GLN A 97 -19.71 19.79 8.52
C GLN A 97 -18.70 20.82 8.02
N PHE A 98 -18.01 20.54 6.92
CA PHE A 98 -16.89 21.32 6.42
C PHE A 98 -17.23 21.97 5.09
N ALA A 99 -16.87 23.23 4.93
CA ALA A 99 -17.10 23.94 3.68
C ALA A 99 -16.00 23.62 2.66
N ASN A 100 -14.76 23.42 3.12
CA ASN A 100 -13.64 23.10 2.25
C ASN A 100 -12.66 22.13 2.92
N LEU A 101 -12.34 21.04 2.24
CA LEU A 101 -11.37 20.04 2.70
C LEU A 101 -10.15 20.00 1.81
N ARG A 102 -8.97 19.86 2.42
CA ARG A 102 -7.71 19.62 1.71
C ARG A 102 -7.18 18.24 2.03
N ALA A 103 -6.76 17.50 1.00
CA ALA A 103 -6.01 16.26 1.16
C ALA A 103 -4.51 16.58 1.19
N ILE A 104 -3.80 16.05 2.18
CA ILE A 104 -2.36 16.22 2.38
C ILE A 104 -1.69 14.87 2.25
N ARG A 105 -0.57 14.83 1.50
CA ARG A 105 0.33 13.68 1.42
C ARG A 105 1.76 14.17 1.60
N ASN A 106 2.44 13.68 2.63
CA ASN A 106 3.84 14.00 2.91
C ASN A 106 4.70 12.74 2.89
N HIS A 107 5.97 12.89 2.56
CA HIS A 107 6.94 11.79 2.56
C HIS A 107 8.26 12.25 3.17
N ASP A 108 8.59 11.68 4.33
CA ASP A 108 9.82 11.97 5.06
C ASP A 108 10.69 10.72 5.14
N THR A 109 12.01 10.90 5.17
CA THR A 109 12.97 9.80 5.30
C THR A 109 13.88 10.03 6.49
N ALA A 110 13.87 9.10 7.44
CA ALA A 110 14.66 9.20 8.66
C ALA A 110 14.90 7.82 9.27
N ILE A 111 15.54 7.76 10.44
CA ILE A 111 15.49 6.55 11.27
C ILE A 111 14.10 6.41 11.89
N TYR A 112 13.66 5.18 12.12
CA TYR A 112 12.31 4.85 12.61
C TYR A 112 11.87 5.73 13.80
N VAL A 113 12.76 5.88 14.80
CA VAL A 113 12.50 6.65 16.01
C VAL A 113 12.41 8.16 15.79
N MET A 114 12.58 8.66 14.55
CA MET A 114 12.42 10.06 14.14
C MET A 114 11.16 10.31 13.28
N LEU A 115 10.35 9.28 13.03
CA LEU A 115 9.14 9.37 12.20
C LEU A 115 7.85 9.31 13.02
N GLY A 116 6.73 9.74 12.43
CA GLY A 116 5.39 9.37 12.87
C GLY A 116 4.78 10.17 14.03
N GLU A 117 4.46 11.44 13.81
CA GLU A 117 3.95 12.32 14.87
C GLU A 117 2.44 12.64 14.74
N HIS A 118 1.83 12.42 13.58
CA HIS A 118 0.46 12.84 13.33
C HIS A 118 -0.57 11.73 13.55
N SER A 119 -1.63 12.06 14.29
CA SER A 119 -2.80 11.20 14.54
C SER A 119 -4.11 11.90 14.15
N CYS A 120 -5.13 11.11 13.83
CA CYS A 120 -6.48 11.59 13.55
C CYS A 120 -7.04 12.34 14.77
N SER A 121 -7.63 13.52 14.57
CA SER A 121 -8.25 14.32 15.63
C SER A 121 -9.44 13.60 16.29
N GLU A 122 -10.16 12.78 15.52
CA GLU A 122 -11.35 12.05 15.99
C GLU A 122 -10.99 10.73 16.67
N CYS A 123 -10.38 9.80 15.92
CA CYS A 123 -10.16 8.43 16.39
C CYS A 123 -8.74 8.16 16.90
N ARG A 124 -7.85 9.16 16.89
CA ARG A 124 -6.44 9.06 17.33
C ARG A 124 -5.58 8.02 16.61
N VAL A 125 -6.10 7.37 15.56
CA VAL A 125 -5.33 6.47 14.70
C VAL A 125 -4.19 7.24 14.00
N PRO A 126 -2.98 6.65 13.88
CA PRO A 126 -1.88 7.24 13.13
C PRO A 126 -2.26 7.61 11.70
N LEU A 127 -1.81 8.77 11.23
CA LEU A 127 -2.07 9.28 9.87
C LEU A 127 -0.91 9.02 8.91
N TYR A 128 -0.06 8.06 9.25
CA TYR A 128 1.17 7.78 8.54
C TYR A 128 1.44 6.29 8.46
N GLN A 129 2.24 5.92 7.46
CA GLN A 129 2.78 4.58 7.29
C GLN A 129 4.31 4.66 7.27
N ILE A 130 4.96 3.83 8.08
CA ILE A 130 6.42 3.73 8.10
C ILE A 130 6.85 2.47 7.34
N ILE A 131 7.70 2.62 6.33
CA ILE A 131 8.16 1.53 5.45
C ILE A 131 9.67 1.64 5.20
N PRO A 132 10.40 0.52 5.04
CA PRO A 132 11.80 0.58 4.63
C PRO A 132 11.97 1.30 3.28
N CYS A 133 13.01 2.13 3.14
CA CYS A 133 13.22 2.91 1.90
C CYS A 133 13.32 2.03 0.64
N ASN A 134 13.90 0.84 0.75
CA ASN A 134 14.03 -0.09 -0.38
C ASN A 134 12.71 -0.76 -0.79
N MET A 135 11.63 -0.52 -0.06
CA MET A 135 10.26 -0.95 -0.39
C MET A 135 9.30 0.25 -0.50
N CYS A 136 9.82 1.47 -0.45
CA CYS A 136 8.99 2.66 -0.50
C CYS A 136 8.56 2.94 -1.94
N PRO A 137 7.25 2.95 -2.25
CA PRO A 137 6.76 3.17 -3.61
C PRO A 137 7.02 4.59 -4.12
N ILE A 138 7.54 5.50 -3.30
CA ILE A 138 8.00 6.83 -3.71
C ILE A 138 9.51 6.81 -4.02
N CYS A 139 10.31 6.07 -3.25
CA CYS A 139 11.76 6.00 -3.44
C CYS A 139 12.22 5.01 -4.51
N THR A 140 11.37 4.03 -4.86
CA THR A 140 11.71 2.95 -5.80
C THR A 140 11.11 3.16 -7.20
N GLN A 141 10.67 4.38 -7.53
CA GLN A 141 10.21 4.75 -8.88
C GLN A 141 11.38 5.17 -9.77
#